data_AF-A0A7S3I3J3-F1
#
_entry.id   AF-A0A7S3I3J3-F1
#
_cell.length_a   1.000
_cell.length_b   1.000
_cell.length_c   1.000
_cell.angle_alpha   90.00
_cell.angle_beta   90.00
_cell.angle_gamma   90.00
#
_symmetry.space_group_name_H-M   'P 1'
#
loop_
_entity.id
_entity.type
_entity.pdbx_description
1 polymer ?
#
loop_
_entity_poly.entity_id
_entity_poly.type
_entity_poly.pdbx_seq_one_letter_code
_entity_poly.pdbx_strand_id
1 'polypeptide(L)'
;AKTRRIILIVNAVLVLIYVPAYELKQLSRQKCSYFKSSKNIGDILFVLTFLATLVFDLTQGSTSEDSELYEVTRILYACLCPAGFFKLLDSMRTWNSVSFIVRMIYSVIKGLTPFLVLYFFLILVSMFAMMTLGLEFKADEEEGQ
;
A
#
# COMPACT_ATOMS: atom_id res chain seq x y z
N ALA A 1 -16.78 -16.21 7.47
CA ALA A 1 -15.78 -16.12 8.57
C ALA A 1 -14.66 -17.18 8.50
N LYS A 2 -14.95 -18.50 8.52
CA LYS A 2 -13.90 -19.55 8.57
C LYS A 2 -12.94 -19.54 7.37
N THR A 3 -13.45 -19.47 6.13
CA THR A 3 -12.62 -19.43 4.91
C THR A 3 -11.72 -18.20 4.86
N ARG A 4 -12.24 -17.02 5.22
CA ARG A 4 -11.46 -15.77 5.33
C ARG A 4 -10.29 -15.94 6.28
N ARG A 5 -10.53 -16.46 7.50
CA ARG A 5 -9.46 -16.70 8.49
C ARG A 5 -8.40 -17.69 7.99
N ILE A 6 -8.80 -18.75 7.30
CA ILE A 6 -7.85 -19.72 6.73
C ILE A 6 -6.95 -19.06 5.68
N ILE A 7 -7.54 -18.31 4.73
CA ILE A 7 -6.77 -17.58 3.71
C ILE A 7 -5.78 -16.61 4.35
N LEU A 8 -6.23 -15.92 5.39
CA LEU A 8 -5.44 -14.92 6.11
C LEU A 8 -4.26 -15.55 6.85
N ILE A 9 -4.49 -16.69 7.52
CA ILE A 9 -3.44 -17.45 8.19
C ILE A 9 -2.43 -17.99 7.18
N VAL A 10 -2.90 -18.57 6.07
CA VAL A 10 -2.00 -19.07 5.01
C VAL A 10 -1.15 -17.94 4.44
N ASN A 11 -1.77 -16.79 4.15
CA ASN A 11 -1.05 -15.63 3.62
C ASN A 11 -0.07 -15.06 4.65
N ALA A 12 -0.47 -14.99 5.92
CA ALA A 12 0.41 -14.56 7.01
C ALA A 12 1.62 -15.48 7.16
N VAL A 13 1.43 -16.80 7.11
CA VAL A 13 2.52 -17.78 7.19
C VAL A 13 3.47 -17.63 6.01
N LEU A 14 2.95 -17.54 4.78
CA LEU A 14 3.79 -17.38 3.59
C LEU A 14 4.61 -16.08 3.64
N VAL A 15 3.97 -14.95 3.94
CA VAL A 15 4.62 -13.64 3.95
C VAL A 15 5.57 -13.50 5.14
N LEU A 16 5.16 -13.86 6.36
CA LEU A 16 5.94 -13.69 7.59
C LEU A 16 7.09 -14.69 7.73
N ILE A 17 7.06 -15.82 7.01
CA ILE A 17 8.22 -16.73 6.98
C ILE A 17 9.15 -16.31 5.85
N TYR A 18 8.65 -16.13 4.64
CA TYR A 18 9.50 -15.92 3.47
C TYR A 18 10.20 -14.55 3.50
N VAL A 19 9.44 -13.47 3.68
CA VAL A 19 9.97 -12.10 3.55
C VAL A 19 10.93 -11.78 4.69
N PRO A 20 10.60 -11.96 5.99
CA PRO A 20 11.54 -11.73 7.07
C PRO A 20 12.79 -12.61 7.01
N ALA A 21 12.69 -13.88 6.64
CA ALA A 21 13.87 -14.74 6.51
C ALA A 21 14.84 -14.22 5.43
N TYR A 22 14.30 -13.72 4.31
CA TYR A 22 15.09 -13.10 3.26
C TYR A 22 15.73 -11.79 3.74
N GLU A 23 14.98 -10.92 4.41
CA GLU A 23 15.46 -9.64 4.92
C GLU A 23 16.51 -9.81 6.03
N LEU A 24 16.32 -10.75 6.95
CA LEU A 24 17.31 -11.05 8.00
C LEU A 24 18.64 -11.53 7.39
N LYS A 25 18.59 -12.32 6.32
CA LYS A 25 19.79 -12.75 5.58
C LYS A 25 20.49 -11.57 4.90
N GLN A 26 19.73 -10.63 4.34
CA GLN A 26 20.31 -9.41 3.75
C GLN A 26 20.90 -8.49 4.81
N LEU A 27 20.20 -8.29 5.93
CA LEU A 27 20.64 -7.50 7.07
C LEU A 27 21.95 -8.03 7.65
N SER A 28 22.07 -9.35 7.81
CA SER A 28 23.30 -10.00 8.27
C SER A 28 24.49 -9.75 7.33
N ARG A 29 24.25 -9.73 6.00
CA ARG A 29 25.28 -9.49 4.99
C ARG A 29 25.69 -8.02 4.86
N GLN A 30 24.73 -7.10 4.91
CA GLN A 30 24.94 -5.67 4.62
C GLN A 30 25.12 -4.80 5.87
N LYS A 31 24.79 -5.31 7.07
CA LYS A 31 24.91 -4.63 8.37
C LYS A 31 24.32 -3.21 8.31
N CYS A 32 25.04 -2.20 8.81
CA CYS A 32 24.58 -0.81 8.80
C CYS A 32 24.40 -0.19 7.40
N SER A 33 24.98 -0.78 6.36
CA SER A 33 24.77 -0.32 4.98
C SER A 33 23.35 -0.65 4.49
N TYR A 34 22.68 -1.63 5.12
CA TYR A 34 21.32 -2.03 4.78
C TYR A 34 20.34 -0.84 4.91
N PHE A 35 20.46 -0.06 5.98
CA PHE A 35 19.58 1.08 6.24
C PHE A 35 19.83 2.30 5.34
N LYS A 36 20.89 2.30 4.53
CA LYS A 36 21.15 3.38 3.57
C LYS A 36 20.34 3.22 2.28
N SER A 37 19.83 2.02 2.01
CA SER A 37 19.05 1.71 0.81
C SER A 37 17.57 1.99 1.04
N SER A 38 17.00 2.93 0.29
CA SER A 38 15.55 3.23 0.34
C SER A 38 14.67 2.02 0.03
N LYS A 39 15.18 1.07 -0.76
CA LYS A 39 14.47 -0.18 -1.06
C LYS A 39 14.33 -1.04 0.19
N ASN A 40 15.43 -1.26 0.89
CA ASN A 40 15.48 -2.06 2.11
C ASN A 40 14.60 -1.46 3.22
N ILE A 41 14.53 -0.12 3.31
CA ILE A 41 13.59 0.57 4.20
C ILE A 41 12.15 0.28 3.79
N GLY A 42 11.83 0.33 2.49
CA GLY A 42 10.52 -0.04 1.96
C GLY A 42 10.13 -1.49 2.31
N ASP A 43 11.10 -2.39 2.36
CA ASP A 43 10.90 -3.81 2.65
C ASP A 43 10.54 -4.03 4.12
N ILE A 44 11.26 -3.37 5.02
CA ILE A 44 10.90 -3.33 6.45
C ILE A 44 9.52 -2.71 6.64
N LEU A 45 9.24 -1.57 6.01
CA LEU A 45 7.95 -0.89 6.12
C LEU A 45 6.80 -1.76 5.62
N PHE A 46 7.01 -2.52 4.55
CA PHE A 46 6.03 -3.47 4.05
C PHE A 46 5.73 -4.57 5.07
N VAL A 47 6.76 -5.17 5.68
CA VAL A 47 6.59 -6.21 6.71
C VAL A 47 5.87 -5.65 7.94
N LEU A 48 6.25 -4.45 8.40
CA LEU A 48 5.59 -3.81 9.55
C LEU A 48 4.14 -3.47 9.25
N THR A 49 3.83 -2.93 8.07
CA THR A 49 2.46 -2.60 7.66
C THR A 49 1.61 -3.86 7.50
N PHE A 50 2.18 -4.93 6.96
CA PHE A 50 1.53 -6.24 6.88
C PHE A 50 1.19 -6.77 8.28
N LEU A 51 2.16 -6.73 9.20
CA LEU A 51 1.97 -7.18 10.58
C LEU A 51 0.92 -6.34 11.31
N ALA A 52 0.95 -5.01 11.16
CA ALA A 52 -0.04 -4.13 11.75
C ALA A 52 -1.45 -4.41 11.22
N THR A 53 -1.59 -4.57 9.90
CA THR A 53 -2.87 -4.92 9.25
C THR A 53 -3.39 -6.27 9.75
N LEU A 54 -2.52 -7.26 9.88
CA LEU A 54 -2.85 -8.59 10.40
C LEU A 54 -3.34 -8.53 11.86
N VAL A 55 -2.64 -7.79 12.72
CA VAL A 55 -3.03 -7.62 14.13
C VAL A 55 -4.36 -6.90 14.25
N PHE A 56 -4.59 -5.85 13.45
CA PHE A 56 -5.88 -5.16 13.39
C PHE A 56 -7.01 -6.10 12.93
N ASP A 57 -6.77 -6.90 11.90
CA ASP A 57 -7.77 -7.86 11.40
C ASP A 57 -8.11 -8.95 12.44
N LEU A 58 -7.12 -9.44 13.17
CA LEU A 58 -7.33 -10.46 14.20
C LEU A 58 -8.03 -9.93 15.45
N THR A 59 -7.73 -8.69 15.85
CA THR A 59 -8.29 -8.07 17.06
C THR A 59 -9.66 -7.43 16.82
N GLN A 60 -9.87 -6.81 15.67
CA GLN A 60 -11.06 -6.00 15.36
C GLN A 60 -11.80 -6.43 14.09
N GLY A 61 -11.21 -7.26 13.23
CA GLY A 61 -11.83 -7.71 11.97
C GLY A 61 -12.94 -8.76 12.13
N SER A 62 -13.30 -9.13 13.37
CA SER A 62 -14.45 -9.99 13.70
C SER A 62 -15.70 -9.21 14.11
N THR A 63 -15.62 -7.89 14.19
CA THR A 63 -16.75 -7.00 14.45
C THR A 63 -17.67 -6.98 13.21
N SER A 64 -18.96 -6.66 13.39
CA SER A 64 -19.96 -6.63 12.30
C SER A 64 -19.48 -5.85 11.08
N GLU A 65 -19.92 -6.27 9.88
CA GLU A 65 -19.51 -5.67 8.60
C GLU A 65 -19.81 -4.15 8.52
N ASP A 66 -20.75 -3.65 9.34
CA ASP A 66 -21.13 -2.24 9.42
C ASP A 66 -20.30 -1.41 10.43
N SER A 67 -19.24 -1.97 11.01
CA SER A 67 -18.40 -1.22 11.97
C SER A 67 -17.34 -0.38 11.26
N GLU A 68 -17.10 0.85 11.75
CA GLU A 68 -16.04 1.74 11.25
C GLU A 68 -14.65 1.05 11.24
N LEU A 69 -14.39 0.18 12.22
CA LEU A 69 -13.14 -0.59 12.33
C LEU A 69 -12.98 -1.61 11.20
N TYR A 70 -14.09 -2.14 10.68
CA TYR A 70 -14.08 -3.02 9.51
C TYR A 70 -13.69 -2.26 8.24
N GLU A 71 -14.16 -1.02 8.08
CA GLU A 71 -13.79 -0.15 6.97
C GLU A 71 -12.30 0.21 7.00
N VAL A 72 -11.76 0.58 8.17
CA VAL A 72 -10.33 0.84 8.35
C VAL A 72 -9.50 -0.37 7.92
N THR A 73 -9.91 -1.56 8.34
CA THR A 73 -9.23 -2.82 7.98
C THR A 73 -9.26 -3.05 6.47
N ARG A 74 -10.38 -2.76 5.78
CA ARG A 74 -10.48 -2.84 4.32
C ARG A 74 -9.55 -1.85 3.62
N ILE A 75 -9.46 -0.62 4.12
CA ILE A 75 -8.56 0.40 3.56
C ILE A 75 -7.10 -0.07 3.69
N LEU A 76 -6.71 -0.61 4.85
CA LEU A 76 -5.37 -1.15 5.05
C LEU A 76 -5.06 -2.28 4.04
N TYR A 77 -5.98 -3.23 3.84
CA TYR A 77 -5.82 -4.26 2.82
C TYR A 77 -5.79 -3.71 1.38
N ALA A 78 -6.58 -2.68 1.09
CA ALA A 78 -6.58 -2.02 -0.22
C ALA A 78 -5.24 -1.33 -0.51
N CYS A 79 -4.57 -0.78 0.50
CA CYS A 79 -3.21 -0.23 0.38
C CYS A 79 -2.15 -1.33 0.30
N LEU A 80 -2.34 -2.43 1.04
CA LEU A 80 -1.39 -3.55 1.11
C LEU A 80 -1.33 -4.36 -0.20
N CYS A 81 -2.46 -4.53 -0.89
CA CYS A 81 -2.55 -5.24 -2.17
C CYS A 81 -1.58 -4.71 -3.25
N PRO A 82 -1.62 -3.42 -3.63
CA PRO A 82 -0.70 -2.87 -4.61
C PRO A 82 0.75 -2.90 -4.11
N ALA A 83 1.00 -2.63 -2.81
CA ALA A 83 2.34 -2.74 -2.24
C ALA A 83 2.91 -4.17 -2.36
N GLY A 84 2.09 -5.18 -2.08
CA GLY A 84 2.43 -6.60 -2.23
C GLY A 84 2.71 -6.97 -3.69
N PHE A 85 1.93 -6.44 -4.63
CA PHE A 85 2.17 -6.63 -6.06
C PHE A 85 3.51 -6.03 -6.51
N PHE A 86 3.82 -4.80 -6.10
CA PHE A 86 5.14 -4.21 -6.37
C PHE A 86 6.27 -5.04 -5.75
N LYS A 87 6.04 -5.62 -4.58
CA LYS A 87 7.03 -6.49 -3.95
C LYS A 87 7.23 -7.81 -4.67
N LEU A 88 6.16 -8.39 -5.20
CA LEU A 88 6.25 -9.56 -6.07
C LEU A 88 7.07 -9.25 -7.32
N LEU A 89 6.81 -8.12 -7.98
CA LEU A 89 7.58 -7.69 -9.16
C LEU A 89 9.08 -7.52 -8.83
N ASP A 90 9.42 -6.90 -7.70
CA ASP A 90 10.81 -6.74 -7.28
C ASP A 90 11.47 -8.10 -6.95
N SER A 91 10.70 -9.06 -6.42
CA SER A 91 11.19 -10.42 -6.18
C SER A 91 11.44 -11.17 -7.49
N MET A 92 10.56 -11.03 -8.48
CA MET A 92 10.72 -11.60 -9.83
C MET A 92 11.95 -11.04 -10.58
N ARG A 93 12.47 -9.88 -10.17
CA ARG A 93 13.74 -9.35 -10.70
C ARG A 93 14.93 -10.28 -10.46
N THR A 94 14.87 -11.13 -9.43
CA THR A 94 15.95 -12.09 -9.14
C THR A 94 16.01 -13.24 -10.15
N TRP A 95 14.95 -13.46 -10.93
CA TRP A 95 14.91 -14.47 -11.98
C TRP A 95 15.44 -13.89 -13.30
N ASN A 96 16.52 -14.47 -13.84
CA ASN A 96 17.20 -13.94 -15.03
C ASN A 96 16.28 -13.72 -16.24
N SER A 97 15.33 -14.63 -16.49
CA SER A 97 14.40 -14.55 -17.61
C SER A 97 13.36 -13.42 -17.47
N VAL A 98 13.02 -13.03 -16.24
CA VAL A 98 11.95 -12.06 -15.95
C VAL A 98 12.50 -10.68 -15.56
N SER A 99 13.76 -10.62 -15.11
CA SER A 99 14.47 -9.40 -14.74
C SER A 99 14.39 -8.31 -15.81
N PHE A 100 14.46 -8.68 -17.10
CA PHE A 100 14.33 -7.72 -18.20
C PHE A 100 12.95 -7.05 -18.22
N ILE A 101 11.88 -7.84 -18.14
CA ILE A 101 10.50 -7.36 -18.15
C ILE A 101 10.24 -6.43 -16.97
N VAL A 102 10.67 -6.82 -15.76
CA VAL A 102 10.48 -6.01 -14.54
C VAL A 102 11.21 -4.67 -14.66
N ARG A 103 12.45 -4.65 -15.19
CA ARG A 103 13.20 -3.40 -15.41
C ARG A 103 12.53 -2.49 -16.42
N MET A 104 11.97 -3.06 -17.49
CA MET A 104 11.22 -2.31 -18.50
C MET A 104 9.96 -1.67 -17.89
N ILE A 105 9.17 -2.44 -17.14
CA ILE A 105 7.99 -1.92 -16.43
C ILE A 105 8.37 -0.78 -15.48
N TYR A 106 9.44 -0.96 -14.70
CA TYR A 106 9.91 0.09 -13.79
C TYR A 106 10.32 1.37 -14.54
N SER A 107 10.98 1.22 -15.69
CA SER A 107 11.35 2.37 -16.55
C SER A 107 10.11 3.11 -17.06
N VAL A 108 9.07 2.38 -17.46
CA VAL A 108 7.80 2.97 -17.92
C VAL A 108 7.09 3.70 -16.78
N ILE A 109 6.98 3.08 -15.59
CA ILE A 109 6.38 3.71 -14.41
C ILE A 109 7.14 4.98 -14.02
N LYS A 110 8.47 4.94 -14.06
CA LYS A 110 9.29 6.13 -13.79
C LYS A 110 9.04 7.23 -14.82
N GLY A 111 8.88 6.88 -16.09
CA GLY A 111 8.49 7.80 -17.15
C GLY A 111 7.09 8.39 -16.98
N LEU A 112 6.14 7.62 -16.43
CA LEU A 112 4.77 8.05 -16.13
C LEU A 112 4.65 8.86 -14.84
N THR A 113 5.64 8.80 -13.95
CA THR A 113 5.61 9.49 -12.65
C THR A 113 5.27 10.99 -12.76
N PRO A 114 5.89 11.81 -13.65
CA PRO A 114 5.50 13.22 -13.79
C PRO A 114 4.05 13.41 -14.23
N PHE A 115 3.53 12.53 -15.11
CA PHE A 115 2.13 12.58 -15.53
C PHE A 115 1.19 12.24 -14.37
N LEU A 116 1.51 11.23 -13.57
CA LEU A 116 0.75 10.88 -12.37
C LEU A 116 0.74 12.01 -11.34
N VAL A 117 1.87 12.68 -11.14
CA VAL A 117 1.97 13.83 -10.23
C VAL A 117 1.10 14.99 -10.74
N LEU A 118 1.15 15.30 -12.04
CA LEU A 118 0.32 16.34 -12.64
C LEU A 118 -1.17 16.00 -12.51
N TYR A 119 -1.54 14.75 -12.78
CA TYR A 119 -2.91 14.28 -12.65
C TYR A 119 -3.41 14.37 -11.20
N PHE A 120 -2.59 13.99 -10.23
CA PHE A 120 -2.91 14.14 -8.81
C PHE A 120 -3.10 15.61 -8.41
N PHE A 121 -2.24 16.50 -8.92
CA PHE A 121 -2.40 17.94 -8.71
C PHE A 121 -3.72 18.47 -9.29
N LEU A 122 -4.11 17.99 -10.48
CA LEU A 122 -5.39 18.35 -11.11
C LEU A 122 -6.58 17.90 -10.28
N ILE A 123 -6.54 16.69 -9.69
CA ILE A 123 -7.56 16.23 -8.75
C ILE A 123 -7.66 17.18 -7.56
N LEU A 124 -6.54 17.52 -6.92
CA LEU A 124 -6.55 18.44 -5.77
C LEU A 124 -7.16 19.80 -6.10
N VAL A 125 -6.79 20.39 -7.23
CA VAL A 125 -7.37 21.67 -7.69
C VAL A 125 -8.86 21.52 -7.94
N SER A 126 -9.30 20.43 -8.58
CA SER A 126 -10.72 20.18 -8.82
C SER A 126 -11.52 20.01 -7.51
N MET A 127 -10.95 19.33 -6.50
CA MET A 127 -11.60 19.17 -5.21
C MET A 127 -11.73 20.52 -4.49
N PHE A 128 -10.70 21.35 -4.55
CA PHE A 128 -10.75 22.69 -3.98
C PHE A 128 -11.79 23.57 -4.68
N ALA A 129 -11.86 23.52 -6.02
CA ALA A 129 -12.86 24.25 -6.79
C ALA A 129 -14.30 23.82 -6.47
N MET A 130 -14.54 22.52 -6.31
CA MET A 130 -15.85 22.02 -5.89
C MET A 130 -16.21 22.47 -4.48
N MET A 131 -15.23 22.52 -3.56
CA MET A 131 -15.44 23.00 -2.19
C MET A 131 -15.80 24.49 -2.17
N THR A 132 -15.11 25.33 -2.95
CA THR A 132 -15.42 26.77 -3.03
C THR A 132 -16.79 27.02 -3.66
N LEU A 133 -17.14 26.31 -4.73
CA LEU A 133 -18.48 26.41 -5.34
C LEU A 133 -19.57 26.00 -4.34
N GLY A 134 -19.37 24.91 -3.60
CA GLY A 134 -20.32 24.49 -2.57
C GLY A 134 -20.51 25.51 -1.45
N LEU A 135 -19.50 26.33 -1.15
CA LEU A 135 -19.61 27.42 -0.18
C LEU A 135 -20.36 28.64 -0.75
N GLU A 136 -20.13 29.01 -2.00
CA GLU A 136 -20.88 30.09 -2.67
C GLU A 136 -22.38 29.77 -2.76
N PHE A 137 -22.74 28.57 -3.21
CA PHE A 137 -24.15 28.16 -3.28
C PHE A 137 -24.85 28.21 -1.91
N LYS A 138 -24.11 27.87 -0.84
CA LYS A 138 -24.66 27.94 0.52
C LYS A 138 -24.82 29.38 1.02
N ALA A 139 -23.91 30.27 0.64
CA ALA A 139 -24.00 31.69 0.99
C ALA A 139 -25.20 32.36 0.28
N ASP A 140 -25.43 32.04 -0.99
CA ASP A 140 -26.56 32.57 -1.77
C ASP A 140 -27.92 32.09 -1.22
N GLU A 141 -28.00 30.87 -0.68
CA GLU A 141 -29.21 30.36 -0.01
C GLU A 141 -29.50 31.10 1.32
N GLU A 142 -28.47 31.54 2.04
CA GLU A 142 -28.60 32.27 3.30
C GLU A 142 -28.95 33.77 3.10
N GLU A 143 -28.55 34.39 1.97
CA GLU A 143 -28.93 35.77 1.62
C GLU A 143 -30.33 35.87 0.96
N GLY A 144 -30.89 34.76 0.50
CA GLY A 144 -32.23 34.68 -0.11
C GLY A 144 -33.41 34.48 0.87
N GLN A 145 -33.13 34.35 2.17
CA GLN A 145 -34.13 34.28 3.26
C GLN A 145 -34.24 35.61 4.02
#